data_AF-A0A7J4QVN0-F1
#
_entry.id   AF-A0A7J4QVN0-F1
#
_cell.length_a   1.000
_cell.length_b   1.000
_cell.length_c   1.000
_cell.angle_alpha   90.00
_cell.angle_beta   90.00
_cell.angle_gamma   90.00
#
_symmetry.space_group_name_H-M   'P 1'
#
loop_
_entity.id
_entity.type
_entity.pdbx_description
1 polymer ?
#
loop_
_entity_poly.entity_id
_entity_poly.type
_entity_poly.pdbx_seq_one_letter_code
_entity_poly.pdbx_strand_id
1 'polypeptide(L)'
;MSGFSRDRKIKVPKKMEKTPAVSQSNYLPSRPAEGRVEVPKKVPKPPQSRQQNNQQRRRGNNRRNTGSRGNNQRQQKPRRPTPLDDEVWARVIENDSKTNVIVALGESKMMLGRYAGKNPATAVGERIYVGVDSNKRTEIGDILGMAKMDRLSGSAISDLPLVTQMFVEENQAHFIKAFFNIAGPLSLKQHAFELLPGIGKKKALQMVEIRGSSGFSSLEQLNESCAIDAAELLAKRFVAEIEDKNLQPRLSELLLPVSA
;
A
#
# COMPACT_ATOMS: atom_id res chain seq x y z
N MET A 1 72.35 -7.40 44.79
CA MET A 1 71.83 -8.76 44.50
C MET A 1 70.32 -8.65 44.60
N SER A 2 69.46 -9.02 43.65
CA SER A 2 69.54 -9.69 42.36
C SER A 2 68.19 -9.44 41.67
N GLY A 3 68.17 -8.73 40.55
CA GLY A 3 66.95 -8.52 39.76
C GLY A 3 66.61 -9.76 38.95
N PHE A 4 65.40 -10.30 39.14
CA PHE A 4 64.83 -11.34 38.29
C PHE A 4 64.55 -10.78 36.89
N SER A 5 65.47 -11.00 35.95
CA SER A 5 65.20 -10.77 34.53
C SER A 5 64.45 -11.98 33.97
N ARG A 6 63.13 -11.85 33.78
CA ARG A 6 62.34 -12.82 33.00
C ARG A 6 62.36 -12.40 31.55
N ASP A 7 63.15 -13.11 30.75
CA ASP A 7 63.12 -13.06 29.29
C ASP A 7 61.69 -13.28 28.77
N ARG A 8 61.10 -12.24 28.19
CA ARG A 8 59.94 -12.39 27.31
C ARG A 8 60.43 -12.31 25.87
N LYS A 9 60.76 -13.47 25.29
CA LYS A 9 60.89 -13.64 23.84
C LYS A 9 59.51 -13.36 23.20
N ILE A 10 59.29 -12.14 22.76
CA ILE A 10 58.13 -11.78 21.94
C ILE A 10 58.51 -12.07 20.48
N LYS A 11 57.80 -13.01 19.85
CA LYS A 11 57.98 -13.35 18.44
C LYS A 11 57.25 -12.31 17.58
N VAL A 12 57.97 -11.26 17.16
CA VAL A 12 57.43 -10.24 16.24
C VAL A 12 57.36 -10.86 14.84
N PRO A 13 56.19 -10.93 14.18
CA PRO A 13 56.11 -11.41 12.81
C PRO A 13 56.80 -10.42 11.86
N LYS A 14 57.71 -10.92 11.02
CA LYS A 14 58.34 -10.15 9.95
C LYS A 14 57.26 -9.67 8.96
N LYS A 15 57.19 -8.36 8.75
CA LYS A 15 56.38 -7.72 7.71
C LYS A 15 56.86 -8.24 6.35
N MET A 16 56.04 -9.02 5.65
CA MET A 16 56.30 -9.38 4.26
C MET A 16 56.15 -8.12 3.41
N GLU A 17 57.21 -7.73 2.71
CA GLU A 17 57.12 -6.72 1.66
C GLU A 17 56.29 -7.30 0.51
N LYS A 18 55.23 -6.56 0.14
CA LYS A 18 54.43 -6.89 -1.04
C LYS A 18 55.26 -6.58 -2.28
N THR A 19 55.45 -7.58 -3.14
CA THR A 19 55.89 -7.42 -4.52
C THR A 19 54.98 -6.40 -5.22
N PRO A 20 55.51 -5.42 -5.98
CA PRO A 20 54.67 -4.46 -6.66
C PRO A 20 53.88 -5.18 -7.75
N ALA A 21 52.56 -5.22 -7.60
CA ALA A 21 51.68 -5.63 -8.68
C ALA A 21 51.76 -4.55 -9.77
N VAL A 22 52.26 -4.93 -10.94
CA VAL A 22 52.20 -4.09 -12.13
C VAL A 22 50.73 -3.88 -12.46
N SER A 23 50.22 -2.68 -12.15
CA SER A 23 48.94 -2.21 -12.66
C SER A 23 49.08 -2.06 -14.17
N GLN A 24 48.57 -3.04 -14.93
CA GLN A 24 48.25 -2.77 -16.33
C GLN A 24 47.06 -1.80 -16.32
N SER A 25 47.32 -0.55 -16.69
CA SER A 25 46.30 0.46 -16.87
C SER A 25 45.38 0.05 -18.01
N ASN A 26 44.12 -0.29 -17.72
CA ASN A 26 43.05 -0.34 -18.74
C ASN A 26 42.61 1.10 -19.09
N TYR A 27 43.57 1.95 -19.46
CA TYR A 27 43.28 3.25 -20.05
C TYR A 27 42.95 3.04 -21.52
N LEU A 28 41.67 3.07 -21.87
CA LEU A 28 41.23 3.28 -23.24
C LEU A 28 41.29 4.78 -23.53
N PRO A 29 41.94 5.24 -24.61
CA PRO A 29 41.88 6.64 -25.01
C PRO A 29 40.43 7.05 -25.23
N SER A 30 39.99 8.16 -24.64
CA SER A 30 38.73 8.79 -25.03
C SER A 30 38.79 9.18 -26.50
N ARG A 31 37.69 8.99 -27.24
CA ARG A 31 37.56 9.42 -28.63
C ARG A 31 37.99 10.89 -28.78
N PRO A 32 38.71 11.26 -29.85
CA PRO A 32 39.04 12.66 -30.12
C PRO A 32 37.75 13.48 -30.20
N ALA A 33 37.81 14.74 -29.78
CA ALA A 33 36.68 15.65 -29.78
C ALA A 33 36.17 15.86 -31.22
N GLU A 34 35.18 15.07 -31.63
CA GLU A 34 34.36 15.39 -32.79
C GLU A 34 33.64 16.70 -32.46
N GLY A 35 33.85 17.70 -33.32
CA GLY A 35 33.34 19.05 -33.15
C GLY A 35 31.85 19.07 -32.79
N ARG A 36 31.47 20.04 -31.96
CA ARG A 36 30.09 20.29 -31.55
C ARG A 36 29.20 20.37 -32.79
N VAL A 37 28.22 19.47 -32.91
CA VAL A 37 27.15 19.61 -33.91
C VAL A 37 26.47 20.97 -33.64
N GLU A 38 26.55 21.88 -34.61
CA GLU A 38 25.88 23.17 -34.52
C GLU A 38 24.38 22.93 -34.45
N VAL A 39 23.81 23.14 -33.27
CA VAL A 39 22.36 23.21 -33.11
C VAL A 39 21.90 24.44 -33.90
N PRO A 40 20.96 24.30 -34.87
CA PRO A 40 20.50 25.44 -35.64
C PRO A 40 19.91 26.49 -34.69
N LYS A 41 20.45 27.72 -34.77
CA LYS A 41 19.93 28.87 -34.02
C LYS A 41 18.45 29.04 -34.36
N LYS A 42 17.58 29.01 -33.34
CA LYS A 42 16.16 29.34 -33.48
C LYS A 42 16.04 30.72 -34.13
N VAL A 43 15.46 30.74 -35.33
CA VAL A 43 15.10 31.97 -36.05
C VAL A 43 14.14 32.78 -35.17
N PRO A 44 14.36 34.08 -34.96
CA PRO A 44 13.42 34.92 -34.22
C PRO A 44 12.08 34.97 -34.96
N LYS A 45 11.00 34.61 -34.26
CA LYS A 45 9.63 34.81 -34.77
C LYS A 45 9.38 36.31 -34.93
N PRO A 46 8.72 36.75 -36.02
CA PRO A 46 8.33 38.15 -36.18
C PRO A 46 7.38 38.56 -35.04
N PRO A 47 7.39 39.84 -34.64
CA PRO A 47 6.59 40.31 -33.52
C PRO A 47 5.10 40.15 -33.85
N GLN A 48 4.40 39.35 -33.04
CA GLN A 48 2.95 39.31 -33.05
C GLN A 48 2.42 40.68 -32.59
N SER A 49 1.52 41.26 -33.39
CA SER A 49 0.84 42.50 -33.08
C SER A 49 0.07 42.37 -31.76
N ARG A 50 0.40 43.24 -30.80
CA ARG A 50 -0.39 43.44 -29.58
C ARG A 50 -1.77 43.95 -29.99
N GLN A 51 -2.80 43.12 -29.87
CA GLN A 51 -4.17 43.61 -29.80
C GLN A 51 -4.34 44.36 -28.47
N GLN A 52 -4.39 45.69 -28.54
CA GLN A 52 -4.87 46.53 -27.44
C GLN A 52 -6.35 46.23 -27.24
N ASN A 53 -6.68 45.51 -26.17
CA ASN A 53 -8.06 45.36 -25.75
C ASN A 53 -8.50 46.67 -25.08
N ASN A 54 -9.27 47.45 -25.83
CA ASN A 54 -9.80 48.75 -25.45
C ASN A 54 -10.87 48.55 -24.37
N GLN A 55 -10.51 48.74 -23.08
CA GLN A 55 -11.48 48.77 -21.99
C GLN A 55 -12.30 50.05 -22.06
N GLN A 56 -13.35 50.03 -22.88
CA GLN A 56 -14.41 51.03 -22.81
C GLN A 56 -15.26 50.77 -21.56
N ARG A 57 -15.10 51.70 -20.61
CA ARG A 57 -16.01 51.93 -19.49
C ARG A 57 -17.44 52.10 -20.01
N ARG A 58 -18.33 51.14 -19.71
CA ARG A 58 -19.78 51.37 -19.68
C ARG A 58 -20.26 51.36 -18.24
N ARG A 59 -20.34 52.56 -17.66
CA ARG A 59 -21.28 52.88 -16.58
C ARG A 59 -22.69 52.80 -17.17
N GLY A 60 -23.60 52.05 -16.54
CA GLY A 60 -24.99 51.99 -16.98
C GLY A 60 -25.88 51.09 -16.13
N ASN A 61 -26.46 51.72 -15.10
CA ASN A 61 -27.78 51.47 -14.52
C ASN A 61 -28.10 50.14 -13.81
N ASN A 62 -28.25 50.29 -12.50
CA ASN A 62 -29.24 49.61 -11.66
C ASN A 62 -30.57 49.38 -12.39
N ARG A 63 -30.93 48.12 -12.60
CA ARG A 63 -32.33 47.68 -12.59
C ARG A 63 -32.44 46.49 -11.65
N ARG A 64 -33.02 46.76 -10.48
CA ARG A 64 -33.61 45.75 -9.59
C ARG A 64 -34.65 44.99 -10.41
N ASN A 65 -34.34 43.75 -10.80
CA ASN A 65 -35.34 42.83 -11.32
C ASN A 65 -35.69 41.85 -10.21
N THR A 66 -36.71 42.22 -9.44
CA THR A 66 -37.52 41.30 -8.65
C THR A 66 -38.36 40.48 -9.62
N GLY A 67 -38.03 39.19 -9.79
CA GLY A 67 -38.86 38.30 -10.59
C GLY A 67 -38.24 36.96 -10.87
N SER A 68 -38.90 35.91 -10.35
CA SER A 68 -38.73 34.49 -10.70
C SER A 68 -37.61 33.74 -9.98
N ARG A 69 -37.92 33.25 -8.78
CA ARG A 69 -37.33 32.01 -8.24
C ARG A 69 -37.79 30.86 -9.13
N GLY A 70 -37.13 30.71 -10.27
CA GLY A 70 -37.19 29.50 -11.08
C GLY A 70 -36.75 28.32 -10.21
N ASN A 71 -37.63 27.34 -10.12
CA ASN A 71 -37.46 26.08 -9.43
C ASN A 71 -36.31 25.30 -10.11
N ASN A 72 -35.06 25.66 -9.80
CA ASN A 72 -33.90 24.89 -10.22
C ASN A 72 -33.91 23.58 -9.44
N GLN A 73 -34.67 22.61 -9.93
CA GLN A 73 -34.39 21.20 -9.70
C GLN A 73 -32.95 20.98 -10.12
N ARG A 74 -32.09 20.98 -9.11
CA ARG A 74 -30.66 20.74 -9.22
C ARG A 74 -30.53 19.32 -9.75
N GLN A 75 -30.51 19.17 -11.08
CA GLN A 75 -30.27 17.89 -11.74
C GLN A 75 -29.04 17.30 -11.08
N GLN A 76 -29.24 16.21 -10.35
CA GLN A 76 -28.16 15.56 -9.62
C GLN A 76 -27.17 15.09 -10.67
N LYS A 77 -26.03 15.78 -10.75
CA LYS A 77 -24.94 15.43 -11.63
C LYS A 77 -24.61 13.96 -11.34
N PRO A 78 -24.50 13.08 -12.36
CA PRO A 78 -24.20 11.68 -12.14
C PRO A 78 -22.94 11.57 -11.27
N ARG A 79 -23.03 10.80 -10.18
CA ARG A 79 -21.93 10.61 -9.25
C ARG A 79 -20.77 9.99 -10.04
N ARG A 80 -19.55 10.48 -9.81
CA ARG A 80 -18.36 9.85 -10.41
C ARG A 80 -18.24 8.44 -9.84
N PRO A 81 -17.94 7.43 -10.67
CA PRO A 81 -17.70 6.08 -10.17
C PRO A 81 -16.56 6.14 -9.16
N THR A 82 -16.79 5.53 -8.00
CA THR A 82 -15.82 5.42 -6.92
C THR A 82 -15.26 4.01 -6.90
N PRO A 83 -14.01 3.80 -6.45
CA PRO A 83 -13.43 2.46 -6.35
C PRO A 83 -14.24 1.46 -5.50
N LEU A 84 -15.12 1.97 -4.62
CA LEU A 84 -16.04 1.19 -3.80
C LEU A 84 -17.19 0.55 -4.60
N ASP A 85 -17.49 1.04 -5.81
CA ASP A 85 -18.58 0.52 -6.63
C ASP A 85 -18.26 -0.88 -7.19
N ASP A 86 -16.97 -1.23 -7.24
CA ASP A 86 -16.49 -2.56 -7.64
C ASP A 86 -16.55 -3.60 -6.51
N GLU A 87 -16.75 -3.17 -5.25
CA GLU A 87 -16.76 -4.06 -4.10
C GLU A 87 -18.09 -4.80 -3.99
N VAL A 88 -18.02 -6.12 -3.79
CA VAL A 88 -19.20 -6.98 -3.65
C VAL A 88 -19.50 -7.27 -2.17
N TRP A 89 -18.45 -7.58 -1.41
CA TRP A 89 -18.53 -7.95 0.00
C TRP A 89 -17.59 -7.07 0.82
N ALA A 90 -18.04 -6.71 2.02
CA ALA A 90 -17.25 -5.97 2.98
C ALA A 90 -17.49 -6.51 4.39
N ARG A 91 -16.56 -6.25 5.31
CA ARG A 91 -16.69 -6.58 6.72
C ARG A 91 -16.85 -5.34 7.56
N VAL A 92 -17.80 -5.37 8.47
CA VAL A 92 -18.11 -4.23 9.34
C VAL A 92 -16.98 -4.02 10.34
N ILE A 93 -16.48 -2.79 10.42
CA ILE A 93 -15.44 -2.37 11.37
C ILE A 93 -16.06 -1.51 12.46
N GLU A 94 -16.99 -0.64 12.09
CA GLU A 94 -17.61 0.30 13.01
C GLU A 94 -19.07 0.51 12.64
N ASN A 95 -19.93 0.58 13.65
CA ASN A 95 -21.33 0.95 13.51
C ASN A 95 -21.64 2.10 14.48
N ASP A 96 -21.73 3.32 13.95
CA ASP A 96 -22.11 4.48 14.75
C ASP A 96 -23.65 4.59 14.79
N SER A 97 -24.23 4.18 15.91
CA SER A 97 -25.66 4.23 16.15
C SER A 97 -26.25 5.65 16.19
N LYS A 98 -25.44 6.69 16.42
CA LYS A 98 -25.92 8.08 16.46
C LYS A 98 -26.11 8.67 15.08
N THR A 99 -25.17 8.39 14.18
CA THR A 99 -25.23 8.89 12.79
C THR A 99 -25.83 7.88 11.81
N ASN A 100 -26.06 6.65 12.27
CA ASN A 100 -26.49 5.51 11.46
C ASN A 100 -25.55 5.31 10.26
N VAL A 101 -24.25 5.36 10.54
CA VAL A 101 -23.18 5.19 9.56
C VAL A 101 -22.41 3.94 9.92
N ILE A 102 -22.31 3.04 8.94
CA ILE A 102 -21.52 1.82 9.03
C ILE A 102 -20.22 2.04 8.26
N VAL A 103 -19.10 1.76 8.89
CA VAL A 103 -17.79 1.68 8.22
C VAL A 103 -17.46 0.22 8.02
N ALA A 104 -17.12 -0.14 6.79
CA ALA A 104 -16.77 -1.51 6.45
C ALA A 104 -15.51 -1.56 5.56
N LEU A 105 -14.76 -2.65 5.68
CA LEU A 105 -13.57 -2.99 4.91
C LEU A 105 -13.96 -3.91 3.74
N GLY A 106 -13.73 -3.47 2.50
CA GLY A 106 -13.99 -4.28 1.30
C GLY A 106 -13.05 -5.47 1.19
N GLU A 107 -13.58 -6.66 0.88
CA GLU A 107 -12.78 -7.89 0.77
C GLU A 107 -11.93 -7.95 -0.51
N SER A 108 -12.31 -7.23 -1.57
CA SER A 108 -11.65 -7.35 -2.88
C SER A 108 -10.38 -6.51 -2.98
N LYS A 109 -10.39 -5.27 -2.47
CA LYS A 109 -9.24 -4.34 -2.55
C LYS A 109 -8.77 -3.82 -1.19
N MET A 110 -9.31 -4.31 -0.07
CA MET A 110 -9.00 -3.82 1.28
C MET A 110 -9.21 -2.31 1.44
N MET A 111 -10.29 -1.79 0.84
CA MET A 111 -10.64 -0.37 0.94
C MET A 111 -11.72 -0.13 1.99
N LEU A 112 -11.57 0.95 2.75
CA LEU A 112 -12.56 1.36 3.75
C LEU A 112 -13.67 2.20 3.11
N GLY A 113 -14.91 1.75 3.25
CA GLY A 113 -16.12 2.42 2.79
C GLY A 113 -17.02 2.87 3.93
N ARG A 114 -17.74 3.97 3.72
CA ARG A 114 -18.81 4.46 4.60
C ARG A 114 -20.16 4.22 3.91
N TYR A 115 -21.05 3.59 4.64
CA TYR A 115 -22.37 3.18 4.18
C TYR A 115 -23.43 3.73 5.15
N ALA A 116 -24.60 4.09 4.63
CA ALA A 116 -25.74 4.37 5.48
C ALA A 116 -26.26 3.06 6.08
N GLY A 117 -26.45 2.99 7.39
CA GLY A 117 -27.03 1.82 8.03
C GLY A 117 -28.53 1.73 7.76
N LYS A 118 -29.02 0.53 7.44
CA LYS A 118 -30.46 0.22 7.47
C LYS A 118 -30.83 -0.48 8.76
N ASN A 119 -29.96 -1.40 9.21
CA ASN A 119 -30.14 -2.14 10.44
C ASN A 119 -29.20 -1.60 11.53
N PRO A 120 -29.71 -1.12 12.67
CA PRO A 120 -28.86 -0.67 13.76
C PRO A 120 -28.16 -1.82 14.51
N ALA A 121 -28.57 -3.07 14.30
CA ALA A 121 -28.07 -4.24 15.01
C ALA A 121 -26.87 -4.94 14.34
N THR A 122 -26.32 -4.39 13.26
CA THR A 122 -25.17 -4.98 12.55
C THR A 122 -23.93 -5.03 13.45
N ALA A 123 -23.33 -6.21 13.58
CA ALA A 123 -22.20 -6.46 14.48
C ALA A 123 -20.85 -6.14 13.83
N VAL A 124 -19.84 -5.81 14.65
CA VAL A 124 -18.46 -5.69 14.18
C VAL A 124 -17.93 -7.07 13.76
N GLY A 125 -17.23 -7.13 12.63
CA GLY A 125 -16.73 -8.35 12.00
C GLY A 125 -17.73 -9.04 11.07
N GLU A 126 -18.99 -8.62 11.05
CA GLU A 126 -20.02 -9.21 10.19
C GLU A 126 -19.74 -8.96 8.71
N ARG A 127 -19.92 -10.00 7.89
CA ARG A 127 -19.76 -9.93 6.44
C ARG A 127 -21.06 -9.45 5.78
N ILE A 128 -21.01 -8.28 5.17
CA ILE A 128 -22.16 -7.60 4.55
C ILE A 128 -22.00 -7.49 3.04
N TYR A 129 -23.12 -7.51 2.33
CA TYR A 129 -23.15 -7.30 0.89
C TYR A 129 -23.17 -5.81 0.55
N VAL A 130 -22.17 -5.33 -0.20
CA VAL A 130 -22.00 -3.92 -0.63
C VAL A 130 -22.16 -3.71 -2.14
N GLY A 131 -22.32 -4.79 -2.91
CA GLY A 131 -22.41 -4.75 -4.37
C GLY A 131 -23.57 -3.92 -4.93
N VAL A 132 -23.55 -3.68 -6.24
CA VAL A 132 -24.47 -2.76 -6.95
C VAL A 132 -25.96 -3.09 -6.74
N ASP A 133 -26.29 -4.36 -6.51
CA ASP A 133 -27.67 -4.84 -6.32
C ASP A 133 -28.26 -4.36 -4.99
N SER A 134 -29.01 -3.26 -5.03
CA SER A 134 -29.62 -2.65 -3.84
C SER A 134 -30.58 -3.59 -3.09
N ASN A 135 -31.20 -4.55 -3.79
CA ASN A 135 -32.13 -5.52 -3.20
C ASN A 135 -31.43 -6.57 -2.31
N LYS A 136 -30.15 -6.84 -2.55
CA LYS A 136 -29.36 -7.79 -1.75
C LYS A 136 -28.74 -7.12 -0.51
N ARG A 137 -28.78 -5.78 -0.44
CA ARG A 137 -28.29 -5.00 0.70
C ARG A 137 -29.33 -4.97 1.82
N THR A 138 -29.27 -5.94 2.73
CA THR A 138 -30.15 -6.01 3.91
C THR A 138 -29.71 -5.04 5.00
N GLU A 139 -28.43 -5.09 5.36
CA GLU A 139 -27.87 -4.34 6.50
C GLU A 139 -27.58 -2.87 6.18
N ILE A 140 -27.26 -2.58 4.91
CA ILE A 140 -26.81 -1.27 4.46
C ILE A 140 -27.71 -0.64 3.39
N GLY A 141 -27.64 0.68 3.29
CA GLY A 141 -28.28 1.50 2.26
C GLY A 141 -27.27 2.04 1.25
N ASP A 142 -27.27 3.36 1.12
CA ASP A 142 -26.47 4.07 0.14
C ASP A 142 -25.00 4.16 0.53
N ILE A 143 -24.13 4.19 -0.50
CA ILE A 143 -22.70 4.45 -0.33
C ILE A 143 -22.52 5.96 -0.10
N LEU A 144 -22.02 6.31 1.08
CA LEU A 144 -21.74 7.68 1.49
C LEU A 144 -20.39 8.17 0.96
N GLY A 145 -19.40 7.27 0.88
CA GLY A 145 -18.08 7.54 0.30
C GLY A 145 -16.97 6.73 0.97
N MET A 146 -15.71 7.03 0.66
CA MET A 146 -14.55 6.37 1.29
C MET A 146 -14.36 6.83 2.74
N ALA A 147 -13.98 5.89 3.61
CA ALA A 147 -13.51 6.18 4.95
C ALA A 147 -11.99 6.47 4.94
N LYS A 148 -11.56 7.28 5.89
CA LYS A 148 -10.13 7.52 6.16
C LYS A 148 -9.80 6.86 7.50
N MET A 149 -8.66 6.21 7.57
CA MET A 149 -8.18 5.55 8.80
C MET A 149 -8.13 6.53 9.98
N ASP A 150 -7.62 7.75 9.75
CA ASP A 150 -7.50 8.81 10.77
C ASP A 150 -8.84 9.28 11.38
N ARG A 151 -9.96 8.91 10.78
CA ARG A 151 -11.32 9.31 11.23
C ARG A 151 -12.10 8.18 11.87
N LEU A 152 -11.51 6.99 11.99
CA LEU A 152 -12.09 5.87 12.70
C LEU A 152 -12.02 6.10 14.21
N SER A 153 -12.92 5.48 14.97
CA SER A 153 -12.78 5.44 16.42
C SER A 153 -11.59 4.58 16.88
N GLY A 154 -11.13 4.78 18.10
CA GLY A 154 -10.03 3.97 18.67
C GLY A 154 -10.36 2.48 18.76
N SER A 155 -11.64 2.12 18.94
CA SER A 155 -12.10 0.72 18.87
C SER A 155 -11.92 0.20 17.45
N ALA A 156 -12.46 0.91 16.45
CA ALA A 156 -12.38 0.51 15.05
C ALA A 156 -10.94 0.32 14.56
N ILE A 157 -9.99 1.14 15.01
CA ILE A 157 -8.55 0.96 14.70
C ILE A 157 -7.99 -0.33 15.31
N SER A 158 -8.39 -0.65 16.54
CA SER A 158 -7.95 -1.87 17.25
C SER A 158 -8.62 -3.13 16.67
N ASP A 159 -9.86 -3.00 16.19
CA ASP A 159 -10.65 -4.07 15.61
C ASP A 159 -10.24 -4.38 14.16
N LEU A 160 -9.68 -3.41 13.43
CA LEU A 160 -9.33 -3.59 12.02
C LEU A 160 -8.36 -4.76 11.76
N PRO A 161 -7.24 -4.93 12.51
CA PRO A 161 -6.40 -6.11 12.37
C PRO A 161 -7.14 -7.41 12.69
N LEU A 162 -8.01 -7.43 13.70
CA LEU A 162 -8.78 -8.61 14.11
C LEU A 162 -9.77 -9.04 13.04
N VAL A 163 -10.55 -8.10 12.49
CA VAL A 163 -11.51 -8.38 11.42
C VAL A 163 -10.78 -8.83 10.13
N THR A 164 -9.62 -8.23 9.85
CA THR A 164 -8.80 -8.64 8.71
C THR A 164 -8.22 -10.04 8.92
N GLN A 165 -7.84 -10.39 10.15
CA GLN A 165 -7.38 -11.74 10.50
C GLN A 165 -8.47 -12.77 10.26
N MET A 166 -9.71 -12.52 10.70
CA MET A 166 -10.85 -13.41 10.44
C MET A 166 -11.04 -13.66 8.94
N PHE A 167 -10.92 -12.61 8.11
CA PHE A 167 -10.98 -12.75 6.65
C PHE A 167 -9.85 -13.64 6.09
N VAL A 168 -8.63 -13.53 6.63
CA VAL A 168 -7.50 -14.37 6.21
C VAL A 168 -7.70 -15.83 6.63
N GLU A 169 -8.20 -16.07 7.83
CA GLU A 169 -8.48 -17.41 8.35
C GLU A 169 -9.58 -18.13 7.55
N GLU A 170 -10.67 -17.43 7.24
CA GLU A 170 -11.75 -17.99 6.40
C GLU A 170 -11.26 -18.37 5.00
N ASN A 171 -10.28 -17.64 4.47
CA ASN A 171 -9.70 -17.86 3.14
C ASN A 171 -8.30 -18.48 3.20
N GLN A 172 -7.97 -19.23 4.26
CA GLN A 172 -6.62 -19.73 4.53
C GLN A 172 -5.98 -20.47 3.35
N ALA A 173 -6.76 -21.29 2.63
CA ALA A 173 -6.26 -22.09 1.51
C ALA A 173 -5.70 -21.22 0.37
N HIS A 174 -6.34 -20.06 0.12
CA HIS A 174 -5.88 -19.11 -0.87
C HIS A 174 -4.54 -18.48 -0.47
N PHE A 175 -4.42 -17.99 0.76
CA PHE A 175 -3.20 -17.32 1.23
C PHE A 175 -2.00 -18.26 1.36
N ILE A 176 -2.24 -19.51 1.74
CA ILE A 176 -1.19 -20.55 1.74
C ILE A 176 -0.66 -20.77 0.32
N LYS A 177 -1.57 -20.96 -0.65
CA LYS A 177 -1.19 -21.21 -2.04
C LYS A 177 -0.57 -19.98 -2.70
N ALA A 178 -1.19 -18.82 -2.57
CA ALA A 178 -0.83 -17.59 -3.29
C ALA A 178 0.40 -16.88 -2.68
N PHE A 179 0.57 -16.94 -1.35
CA PHE A 179 1.67 -16.27 -0.67
C PHE A 179 2.70 -17.26 -0.11
N PHE A 180 2.35 -18.11 0.85
CA PHE A 180 3.36 -18.87 1.59
C PHE A 180 4.12 -19.90 0.75
N ASN A 181 3.43 -20.58 -0.14
CA ASN A 181 4.04 -21.60 -1.00
C ASN A 181 4.78 -21.00 -2.21
N ILE A 182 4.39 -19.81 -2.68
CA ILE A 182 4.99 -19.14 -3.84
C ILE A 182 6.09 -18.12 -3.45
N ALA A 183 6.09 -17.64 -2.20
CA ALA A 183 6.97 -16.58 -1.74
C ALA A 183 8.45 -16.84 -2.08
N GLY A 184 9.07 -15.89 -2.77
CA GLY A 184 10.46 -15.98 -3.20
C GLY A 184 11.29 -14.78 -2.76
N PRO A 185 12.58 -14.74 -3.17
CA PRO A 185 13.41 -13.57 -3.01
C PRO A 185 12.86 -12.40 -3.86
N LEU A 186 12.58 -11.26 -3.22
CA LEU A 186 12.21 -10.02 -3.90
C LEU A 186 13.44 -9.34 -4.50
N SER A 187 14.57 -9.45 -3.81
CA SER A 187 15.88 -8.98 -4.26
C SER A 187 16.96 -9.93 -3.76
N LEU A 188 18.21 -9.68 -4.16
CA LEU A 188 19.37 -10.41 -3.63
C LEU A 188 19.50 -10.33 -2.10
N LYS A 189 18.89 -9.33 -1.46
CA LYS A 189 19.03 -9.06 -0.03
C LYS A 189 17.77 -9.31 0.79
N GLN A 190 16.60 -9.44 0.16
CA GLN A 190 15.31 -9.44 0.84
C GLN A 190 14.40 -10.54 0.29
N HIS A 191 13.84 -11.35 1.19
CA HIS A 191 12.80 -12.34 0.90
C HIS A 191 11.38 -11.77 1.09
N ALA A 192 10.39 -12.30 0.37
CA ALA A 192 9.00 -11.85 0.49
C ALA A 192 8.40 -12.03 1.90
N PHE A 193 8.84 -13.05 2.64
CA PHE A 193 8.41 -13.23 4.05
C PHE A 193 8.82 -12.08 4.96
N GLU A 194 9.88 -11.33 4.62
CA GLU A 194 10.32 -10.16 5.39
C GLU A 194 9.37 -8.96 5.24
N LEU A 195 8.38 -9.03 4.35
CA LEU A 195 7.32 -8.03 4.27
C LEU A 195 6.35 -8.13 5.45
N LEU A 196 6.27 -9.29 6.09
CA LEU A 196 5.43 -9.49 7.26
C LEU A 196 6.03 -8.79 8.48
N PRO A 197 5.26 -7.97 9.21
CA PRO A 197 5.76 -7.23 10.35
C PRO A 197 6.25 -8.17 11.45
N GLY A 198 7.50 -8.03 11.89
CA GLY A 198 8.10 -8.92 12.90
C GLY A 198 8.86 -10.12 12.34
N ILE A 199 8.79 -10.37 11.04
CA ILE A 199 9.63 -11.39 10.38
C ILE A 199 10.89 -10.75 9.83
N GLY A 200 12.02 -10.96 10.52
CA GLY A 200 13.33 -10.56 10.03
C GLY A 200 14.00 -11.62 9.15
N LYS A 201 15.13 -11.27 8.54
CA LYS A 201 15.92 -12.15 7.65
C LYS A 201 16.16 -13.56 8.19
N LYS A 202 16.53 -13.70 9.46
CA LYS A 202 16.78 -15.02 10.09
C LYS A 202 15.52 -15.89 10.10
N LYS A 203 14.38 -15.31 10.49
CA LYS A 203 13.08 -16.01 10.51
C LYS A 203 12.59 -16.32 9.10
N ALA A 204 12.76 -15.39 8.15
CA ALA A 204 12.41 -15.62 6.76
C ALA A 204 13.18 -16.81 6.16
N LEU A 205 14.49 -16.91 6.41
CA LEU A 205 15.30 -18.05 5.98
C LEU A 205 14.83 -19.37 6.63
N GLN A 206 14.55 -19.36 7.93
CA GLN A 206 13.99 -20.51 8.63
C GLN A 206 12.65 -20.97 8.00
N MET A 207 11.75 -20.03 7.66
CA MET A 207 10.49 -20.35 7.00
C MET A 207 10.70 -20.99 5.61
N VAL A 208 11.69 -20.53 4.85
CA VAL A 208 12.04 -21.10 3.54
C VAL A 208 12.58 -22.52 3.70
N GLU A 209 13.43 -22.77 4.70
CA GLU A 209 13.95 -24.10 5.01
C GLU A 209 12.84 -25.07 5.40
N ILE A 210 11.93 -24.65 6.30
CA ILE A 210 10.79 -25.46 6.75
C ILE A 210 9.83 -25.77 5.60
N ARG A 211 9.55 -24.77 4.74
CA ARG A 211 8.68 -24.96 3.58
C ARG A 211 9.20 -26.06 2.66
N GLY A 212 10.51 -26.08 2.43
CA GLY A 212 11.17 -27.02 1.51
C GLY A 212 10.47 -27.10 0.15
N SER A 213 10.46 -28.30 -0.42
CA SER A 213 9.76 -28.58 -1.69
C SER A 213 8.29 -28.97 -1.50
N SER A 214 7.89 -29.40 -0.30
CA SER A 214 6.54 -29.88 -0.02
C SER A 214 5.54 -28.74 0.19
N GLY A 215 5.99 -27.56 0.59
CA GLY A 215 5.10 -26.45 0.96
C GLY A 215 4.40 -26.68 2.30
N PHE A 216 3.52 -25.74 2.63
CA PHE A 216 2.58 -25.83 3.75
C PHE A 216 1.21 -26.31 3.25
N SER A 217 0.55 -27.17 4.01
CA SER A 217 -0.78 -27.67 3.69
C SER A 217 -1.90 -26.85 4.35
N SER A 218 -1.70 -26.43 5.61
CA SER A 218 -2.64 -25.61 6.38
C SER A 218 -1.93 -24.46 7.09
N LEU A 219 -2.71 -23.47 7.53
CA LEU A 219 -2.20 -22.32 8.27
C LEU A 219 -1.79 -22.75 9.69
N GLU A 220 -2.47 -23.75 10.26
CA GLU A 220 -2.10 -24.40 11.52
C GLU A 220 -0.72 -25.05 11.44
N GLN A 221 -0.45 -25.86 10.39
CA GLN A 221 0.85 -26.51 10.19
C GLN A 221 1.98 -25.46 10.08
N LEU A 222 1.71 -24.38 9.34
CA LEU A 222 2.65 -23.27 9.19
C LEU A 222 2.94 -22.59 10.54
N ASN A 223 1.89 -22.32 11.32
CA ASN A 223 2.00 -21.67 12.63
C ASN A 223 2.80 -22.53 13.61
N GLU A 224 2.50 -23.82 13.70
CA GLU A 224 3.21 -24.77 14.55
C GLU A 224 4.69 -24.91 14.16
N SER A 225 4.95 -25.08 12.85
CA SER A 225 6.31 -25.35 12.36
C SER A 225 7.23 -24.13 12.52
N CYS A 226 6.70 -22.92 12.25
CA CYS A 226 7.49 -21.69 12.28
C CYS A 226 7.43 -20.94 13.62
N ALA A 227 6.54 -21.37 14.53
CA ALA A 227 6.18 -20.70 15.77
C ALA A 227 5.81 -19.22 15.52
N ILE A 228 4.83 -19.02 14.64
CA ILE A 228 4.30 -17.71 14.24
C ILE A 228 2.77 -17.75 14.19
N ASP A 229 2.14 -16.59 14.16
CA ASP A 229 0.73 -16.46 13.77
C ASP A 229 0.66 -15.85 12.35
N ALA A 230 0.58 -16.71 11.34
CA ALA A 230 0.61 -16.30 9.95
C ALA A 230 -0.59 -15.42 9.55
N ALA A 231 -1.78 -15.68 10.12
CA ALA A 231 -2.98 -14.92 9.80
C ALA A 231 -2.91 -13.51 10.40
N GLU A 232 -2.50 -13.40 11.67
CA GLU A 232 -2.31 -12.11 12.33
C GLU A 232 -1.22 -11.29 11.63
N LEU A 233 -0.10 -11.90 11.23
CA LEU A 233 0.99 -11.23 10.53
C LEU A 233 0.56 -10.66 9.17
N LEU A 234 -0.21 -11.43 8.39
CA LEU A 234 -0.77 -10.96 7.12
C LEU A 234 -1.77 -9.82 7.35
N ALA A 235 -2.64 -9.95 8.35
CA ALA A 235 -3.63 -8.93 8.69
C ALA A 235 -2.95 -7.61 9.06
N LYS A 236 -1.94 -7.65 9.94
CA LYS A 236 -1.13 -6.47 10.31
C LYS A 236 -0.45 -5.85 9.09
N ARG A 237 0.03 -6.67 8.15
CA ARG A 237 0.63 -6.16 6.91
C ARG A 237 -0.39 -5.43 6.04
N PHE A 238 -1.58 -6.01 5.84
CA PHE A 238 -2.63 -5.33 5.07
C PHE A 238 -3.06 -4.02 5.71
N VAL A 239 -3.21 -3.98 7.04
CA VAL A 239 -3.53 -2.74 7.76
C VAL A 239 -2.43 -1.68 7.58
N ALA A 240 -1.16 -2.07 7.66
CA ALA A 240 -0.04 -1.16 7.40
C ALA A 240 -0.04 -0.63 5.95
N GLU A 241 -0.46 -1.43 4.98
CA GLU A 241 -0.62 -0.99 3.57
C GLU A 241 -1.79 -0.03 3.39
N ILE A 242 -2.87 -0.15 4.18
CA ILE A 242 -4.00 0.79 4.18
C ILE A 242 -3.56 2.15 4.75
N GLU A 243 -2.79 2.12 5.84
CA GLU A 243 -2.27 3.31 6.51
C GLU A 243 -1.25 4.05 5.62
N ASP A 244 -0.22 3.34 5.14
CA ASP A 244 0.79 3.91 4.25
C ASP A 244 0.63 3.43 2.80
N LYS A 245 0.12 4.34 1.96
CA LYS A 245 -0.05 4.10 0.52
C LYS A 245 1.25 3.97 -0.26
N ASN A 246 2.36 4.46 0.30
CA ASN A 246 3.67 4.38 -0.33
C ASN A 246 4.41 3.09 0.03
N LEU A 247 3.85 2.28 0.93
CA LEU A 247 4.44 1.02 1.36
C LEU A 247 4.46 0.04 0.18
N GLN A 248 5.65 -0.21 -0.35
CA GLN A 248 5.90 -1.13 -1.46
C GLN A 248 6.86 -2.24 -1.02
N PRO A 249 6.76 -3.45 -1.63
CA PRO A 249 5.67 -3.93 -2.46
C PRO A 249 4.36 -4.14 -1.67
N ARG A 250 3.21 -4.09 -2.37
CA ARG A 250 1.88 -4.27 -1.77
C ARG A 250 1.40 -5.70 -1.91
N LEU A 251 1.17 -6.36 -0.79
CA LEU A 251 0.60 -7.71 -0.77
C LEU A 251 -0.89 -7.69 -1.05
N SER A 252 -1.62 -6.63 -0.67
CA SER A 252 -3.06 -6.53 -0.91
C SER A 252 -3.39 -6.57 -2.40
N GLU A 253 -2.60 -5.91 -3.24
CA GLU A 253 -2.79 -5.89 -4.71
C GLU A 253 -2.34 -7.19 -5.39
N LEU A 254 -1.42 -7.92 -4.78
CA LEU A 254 -0.92 -9.20 -5.31
C LEU A 254 -1.84 -10.36 -4.96
N LEU A 255 -2.38 -10.36 -3.74
CA LEU A 255 -3.10 -11.49 -3.17
C LEU A 255 -4.62 -11.38 -3.31
N LEU A 256 -5.15 -10.21 -3.68
CA LEU A 256 -6.59 -9.99 -3.79
C LEU A 256 -6.98 -9.62 -5.23
N PRO A 257 -8.23 -9.91 -5.66
CA PRO A 257 -9.30 -10.58 -4.91
C PRO A 257 -9.02 -12.06 -4.67
N VAL A 258 -9.60 -12.62 -3.61
CA VAL A 258 -9.61 -14.07 -3.40
C VAL A 258 -10.48 -14.67 -4.51
N SER A 259 -9.87 -15.35 -5.48
CA SER A 259 -10.62 -16.09 -6.48
C SER A 259 -11.28 -17.28 -5.81
N ALA A 260 -12.62 -17.34 -5.87
CA ALA A 260 -13.39 -18.51 -5.46
C ALA A 260 -13.00 -19.76 -6.28
#